data_AF-A0A0F9EW73-F1
#
_entry.id   AF-A0A0F9EW73-F1
#
_cell.length_a   1.000
_cell.length_b   1.000
_cell.length_c   1.000
_cell.angle_alpha   90.00
_cell.angle_beta   90.00
_cell.angle_gamma   90.00
#
_symmetry.space_group_name_H-M   'P 1'
#
loop_
_entity.id
_entity.type
_entity.pdbx_description
1 polymer ?
#
loop_
_entity_poly.entity_id
_entity_poly.type
_entity_poly.pdbx_seq_one_letter_code
_entity_poly.pdbx_strand_id
1 'polypeptide(L)'
;MIELTHKTMKIKEINHSIAYFNETNTGKYIEINKHLKKYPKLYAKVMLHESKHASTEGFWPNILIDIKDMFDIHKQLMLFAFMLKHPSSIRSLIPFFFENKRVSVNWFMLYFMLFMFLVSFVIVYNIWR
;
A
#
# COMPACT_ATOMS: atom_id res chain seq x y z
N MET A 1 2.08 -23.56 24.70
CA MET A 1 1.28 -23.72 23.47
C MET A 1 0.38 -22.49 23.40
N ILE A 2 0.78 -21.47 22.63
CA ILE A 2 0.06 -20.19 22.53
C ILE A 2 -0.91 -20.35 21.35
N GLU A 3 -2.20 -20.53 21.65
CA GLU A 3 -3.26 -20.48 20.63
C GLU A 3 -3.36 -19.05 20.10
N LEU A 4 -2.66 -18.78 19.01
CA LEU A 4 -2.93 -17.64 18.15
C LEU A 4 -4.28 -17.90 17.45
N THR A 5 -5.36 -17.42 18.06
CA THR A 5 -6.66 -17.26 17.40
C THR A 5 -6.57 -16.15 16.36
N HIS A 6 -5.80 -16.37 15.30
CA HIS A 6 -5.90 -15.58 14.09
C HIS A 6 -7.26 -15.92 13.46
N LYS A 7 -8.26 -15.07 13.70
CA LYS A 7 -9.41 -14.93 12.82
C LYS A 7 -8.85 -14.83 11.39
N THR A 8 -8.95 -15.92 10.64
CA THR A 8 -8.24 -16.10 9.36
C THR A 8 -8.57 -14.94 8.44
N MET A 9 -7.59 -14.07 8.23
CA MET A 9 -7.74 -12.90 7.38
C MET A 9 -8.00 -13.39 5.95
N LYS A 10 -9.14 -13.00 5.37
CA LYS A 10 -9.49 -13.44 4.02
C LYS A 10 -8.52 -12.80 3.03
N ILE A 11 -7.93 -13.61 2.15
CA ILE A 11 -7.06 -13.14 1.08
C ILE A 11 -7.84 -13.21 -0.24
N LYS A 12 -7.90 -12.11 -0.97
CA LYS A 12 -8.50 -12.02 -2.30
C LYS A 12 -7.40 -11.77 -3.32
N GLU A 13 -7.36 -12.60 -4.36
CA GLU A 13 -6.39 -12.42 -5.42
C GLU A 13 -6.86 -11.42 -6.46
N ILE A 14 -5.96 -10.50 -6.83
CA ILE A 14 -6.20 -9.48 -7.87
C ILE A 14 -5.11 -9.52 -8.93
N ASN A 15 -5.39 -8.94 -10.10
CA ASN A 15 -4.45 -8.84 -11.23
C ASN A 15 -3.85 -7.43 -11.38
N HIS A 16 -4.17 -6.54 -10.45
CA HIS A 16 -3.75 -5.14 -10.42
C HIS A 16 -3.20 -4.81 -9.04
N SER A 17 -2.59 -3.64 -8.87
CA SER A 17 -1.98 -3.21 -7.60
C SER A 17 -0.93 -4.23 -7.08
N ILE A 18 -0.34 -3.97 -5.91
CA ILE A 18 0.63 -4.88 -5.26
C ILE A 18 -0.09 -5.69 -4.19
N ALA A 19 -0.55 -4.99 -3.15
CA ALA A 19 -1.48 -5.48 -2.16
C ALA A 19 -2.20 -4.27 -1.53
N TYR A 20 -3.33 -4.53 -0.87
CA TYR A 20 -4.07 -3.53 -0.12
C TYR A 20 -4.94 -4.19 0.95
N PHE A 21 -4.85 -3.72 2.18
CA PHE A 21 -5.80 -4.06 3.22
C PHE A 21 -7.11 -3.29 3.04
N ASN A 22 -8.22 -4.01 2.92
CA ASN A 22 -9.55 -3.44 2.73
C ASN A 22 -10.47 -3.83 3.89
N GLU A 23 -11.12 -2.81 4.47
CA GLU A 23 -12.16 -2.97 5.47
C GLU A 23 -13.46 -2.43 4.90
N THR A 24 -14.39 -3.35 4.64
CA THR A 24 -15.72 -3.03 4.11
C THR A 24 -16.80 -3.62 5.02
N ASN A 25 -18.06 -3.26 4.78
CA ASN A 25 -19.20 -3.85 5.48
C ASN A 25 -19.27 -5.39 5.36
N THR A 26 -18.62 -5.99 4.35
CA THR A 26 -18.57 -7.45 4.14
C THR A 26 -17.40 -8.13 4.86
N GLY A 27 -16.58 -7.37 5.59
CA GLY A 27 -15.47 -7.85 6.42
C GLY A 27 -14.11 -7.25 6.06
N LYS A 28 -13.11 -7.66 6.84
CA LYS A 28 -11.68 -7.34 6.66
C LYS A 28 -11.02 -8.37 5.74
N TYR A 29 -10.37 -7.93 4.67
CA TYR A 29 -9.62 -8.80 3.75
C TYR A 29 -8.41 -8.09 3.17
N ILE A 30 -7.40 -8.86 2.77
CA ILE A 30 -6.25 -8.36 2.01
C ILE A 30 -6.46 -8.71 0.55
N GLU A 31 -6.41 -7.71 -0.32
CA GLU A 31 -6.24 -7.96 -1.75
C GLU A 31 -4.76 -8.07 -2.08
N ILE A 32 -4.36 -9.11 -2.81
CA ILE A 32 -2.95 -9.33 -3.17
C ILE A 32 -2.82 -9.68 -4.63
N ASN A 33 -1.81 -9.13 -5.28
CA ASN A 33 -1.55 -9.46 -6.67
C ASN A 33 -1.18 -10.95 -6.80
N LYS A 34 -1.90 -11.70 -7.64
CA LYS A 34 -1.66 -13.15 -7.82
C LYS A 34 -0.23 -13.47 -8.25
N HIS A 35 0.42 -12.56 -8.96
CA HIS A 35 1.80 -12.73 -9.41
C HIS A 35 2.81 -12.60 -8.28
N LEU A 36 2.45 -11.94 -7.18
CA LEU A 36 3.34 -11.72 -6.03
C LEU A 36 3.75 -13.04 -5.36
N LYS A 37 2.91 -14.09 -5.46
CA LYS A 37 3.22 -15.44 -4.95
C LYS A 37 4.49 -16.05 -5.55
N LYS A 38 4.88 -15.63 -6.77
CA LYS A 38 6.13 -16.06 -7.42
C LYS A 38 7.38 -15.43 -6.79
N TYR A 39 7.21 -14.47 -5.89
CA TYR A 39 8.28 -13.73 -5.24
C TYR A 39 8.18 -13.89 -3.71
N PRO A 40 8.51 -15.08 -3.15
CA PRO A 40 8.18 -15.42 -1.76
C PRO A 40 8.76 -14.46 -0.72
N LYS A 41 9.97 -13.94 -0.94
CA LYS A 41 10.59 -12.93 -0.07
C LYS A 41 9.81 -11.61 -0.07
N LEU A 42 9.35 -11.17 -1.24
CA LEU A 42 8.56 -9.94 -1.37
C LEU A 42 7.16 -10.14 -0.82
N TYR A 43 6.54 -11.27 -1.14
CA TYR A 43 5.25 -11.70 -0.64
C TYR A 43 5.20 -11.67 0.89
N ALA A 44 6.19 -12.27 1.56
CA ALA A 44 6.25 -12.27 3.02
C ALA A 44 6.34 -10.86 3.61
N LYS A 45 7.17 -9.98 3.03
CA LYS A 45 7.28 -8.59 3.48
C LYS A 45 5.97 -7.82 3.29
N VAL A 46 5.32 -7.99 2.14
CA VAL A 46 4.04 -7.32 1.84
C VAL A 46 2.93 -7.84 2.75
N MET A 47 2.81 -9.15 2.93
CA MET A 47 1.81 -9.73 3.85
C MET A 47 2.03 -9.28 5.29
N LEU A 48 3.29 -9.18 5.73
CA LEU A 48 3.61 -8.65 7.06
C LEU A 48 3.15 -7.19 7.18
N HIS A 49 3.41 -6.36 6.17
CA HIS A 49 2.94 -4.97 6.11
C HIS A 49 1.41 -4.87 6.24
N GLU A 50 0.68 -5.55 5.36
CA GLU A 50 -0.80 -5.54 5.36
C GLU A 50 -1.39 -6.12 6.66
N SER A 51 -0.72 -7.09 7.28
CA SER A 51 -1.16 -7.64 8.56
C SER A 51 -1.08 -6.64 9.70
N LYS A 52 -0.14 -5.70 9.67
CA LYS A 52 -0.03 -4.63 10.67
C LYS A 52 -1.23 -3.68 10.56
N HIS A 53 -1.70 -3.39 9.35
CA HIS A 53 -2.91 -2.58 9.14
C HIS A 53 -4.15 -3.27 9.71
N ALA A 54 -4.26 -4.60 9.60
CA ALA A 54 -5.40 -5.33 10.14
C ALA A 54 -5.51 -5.27 11.68
N SER A 55 -4.37 -5.18 12.38
CA SER A 55 -4.29 -5.03 13.83
C SER A 55 -4.29 -3.57 14.32
N THR A 56 -4.27 -2.60 13.40
CA THR A 56 -4.09 -1.18 13.74
C THR A 56 -5.34 -0.39 13.39
N GLU A 57 -5.98 0.15 14.42
CA GLU A 57 -7.15 1.01 14.25
C GLU A 57 -6.75 2.49 14.20
N GLY A 58 -7.46 3.25 13.38
CA GLY A 58 -7.24 4.70 13.25
C GLY A 58 -6.31 5.10 12.11
N PHE A 59 -6.51 6.32 11.62
CA PHE A 59 -5.84 6.85 10.42
C PHE A 59 -4.34 7.12 10.62
N TRP A 60 -3.97 7.83 11.69
CA TRP A 60 -2.57 8.20 11.95
C TRP A 60 -1.63 7.01 12.18
N PRO A 61 -2.00 6.00 12.99
CA PRO A 61 -1.17 4.81 13.15
C PRO A 61 -1.00 4.02 11.85
N ASN A 62 -2.03 3.99 10.98
CA ASN A 62 -1.94 3.35 9.67
C ASN A 62 -0.96 4.07 8.74
N ILE A 63 -0.95 5.41 8.72
CA ILE A 63 0.05 6.17 7.95
C ILE A 63 1.47 5.92 8.45
N LEU A 64 1.69 5.82 9.76
CA LEU A 64 3.02 5.57 10.31
C LEU A 64 3.56 4.20 9.88
N ILE A 65 2.67 3.21 9.70
CA ILE A 65 3.04 1.90 9.15
C ILE A 65 3.55 2.07 7.72
N ASP A 66 2.82 2.79 6.85
CA ASP A 66 3.23 3.06 5.46
C ASP A 66 4.57 3.79 5.38
N ILE A 67 4.76 4.83 6.21
CA ILE A 67 6.00 5.62 6.25
C ILE A 67 7.19 4.77 6.70
N LYS A 68 7.05 4.00 7.78
CA LYS A 68 8.14 3.18 8.32
C LYS A 68 8.66 2.18 7.29
N ASP A 69 7.74 1.61 6.53
CA ASP A 69 8.01 0.60 5.52
C ASP A 69 8.51 1.21 4.18
N MET A 70 8.39 2.53 4.00
CA MET A 70 9.01 3.29 2.90
C MET A 70 10.55 3.31 3.01
N PHE A 71 11.09 3.27 4.22
CA PHE A 71 12.54 3.32 4.46
C PHE A 71 13.26 1.96 4.29
N ASP A 72 12.54 0.84 4.07
CA ASP A 72 13.17 -0.44 3.71
C ASP A 72 13.56 -0.44 2.22
N ILE A 73 14.75 0.10 1.93
CA ILE A 73 15.31 0.22 0.58
C ILE A 73 15.28 -1.12 -0.18
N HIS A 74 15.60 -2.24 0.50
CA HIS A 74 15.59 -3.55 -0.14
C HIS A 74 14.18 -3.96 -0.57
N LYS A 75 13.18 -3.72 0.28
CA LYS A 75 11.78 -3.96 -0.09
C LYS A 75 11.37 -3.08 -1.27
N GLN A 76 11.72 -1.79 -1.24
CA GLN A 76 11.36 -0.85 -2.32
C GLN A 76 11.96 -1.26 -3.66
N LEU A 77 13.23 -1.70 -3.68
CA LEU A 77 13.86 -2.21 -4.90
C LEU A 77 13.16 -3.47 -5.43
N MET A 78 12.76 -4.38 -4.54
CA MET A 78 11.99 -5.57 -4.93
C MET A 78 10.60 -5.22 -5.47
N LEU A 79 9.92 -4.25 -4.85
CA LEU A 79 8.62 -3.73 -5.33
C LEU A 79 8.77 -3.08 -6.70
N PHE A 80 9.82 -2.28 -6.90
CA PHE A 80 10.11 -1.65 -8.18
C PHE A 80 10.39 -2.69 -9.27
N ALA A 81 11.26 -3.66 -9.01
CA ALA A 81 11.53 -4.76 -9.93
C ALA A 81 10.27 -5.58 -10.25
N PHE A 82 9.39 -5.77 -9.27
CA PHE A 82 8.10 -6.42 -9.47
C PHE A 82 7.18 -5.60 -10.38
N MET A 83 7.06 -4.29 -10.15
CA MET A 83 6.26 -3.38 -10.97
C MET A 83 6.76 -3.29 -12.42
N LEU A 84 8.07 -3.35 -12.64
CA LEU A 84 8.64 -3.41 -14.00
C LEU A 84 8.20 -4.69 -14.75
N LYS A 85 8.06 -5.82 -14.05
CA LYS A 85 7.57 -7.08 -14.63
C LYS A 85 6.05 -7.16 -14.71
N HIS A 86 5.36 -6.43 -13.85
CA HIS A 86 3.90 -6.43 -13.70
C HIS A 86 3.38 -4.98 -13.64
N PRO A 87 3.30 -4.27 -14.79
CA PRO A 87 2.98 -2.84 -14.81
C PRO A 87 1.57 -2.53 -14.28
N SER A 88 0.65 -3.49 -14.28
CA SER A 88 -0.67 -3.34 -13.63
C SER A 88 -0.58 -3.08 -12.12
N SER A 89 0.57 -3.36 -11.50
CA SER A 89 0.85 -3.08 -10.10
C SER A 89 1.22 -1.63 -9.81
N ILE A 90 1.58 -0.84 -10.84
CA ILE A 90 1.83 0.60 -10.72
C ILE A 90 0.58 1.35 -10.24
N ARG A 91 -0.61 0.74 -10.41
CA ARG A 91 -1.87 1.25 -9.88
C ARG A 91 -1.83 1.57 -8.38
N SER A 92 -1.00 0.86 -7.60
CA SER A 92 -0.76 1.16 -6.19
C SER A 92 -0.10 2.53 -5.94
N LEU A 93 0.53 3.14 -6.95
CA LEU A 93 1.18 4.44 -6.89
C LEU A 93 0.28 5.57 -7.41
N ILE A 94 -0.98 5.31 -7.72
CA ILE A 94 -1.89 6.34 -8.23
C ILE A 94 -2.81 6.79 -7.09
N PRO A 95 -2.95 8.10 -6.81
CA PRO A 95 -3.81 8.59 -5.73
C PRO A 95 -5.30 8.31 -5.97
N PHE A 96 -5.72 8.20 -7.24
CA PHE A 96 -7.10 7.95 -7.63
C PHE A 96 -7.19 6.78 -8.59
N PHE A 97 -8.10 5.84 -8.36
CA PHE A 97 -8.32 4.73 -9.27
C PHE A 97 -9.79 4.28 -9.31
N PHE A 98 -10.24 3.80 -10.47
CA PHE A 98 -11.63 3.37 -10.68
C PHE A 98 -11.84 1.88 -10.40
N GLU A 99 -12.54 1.55 -9.33
CA GLU A 99 -12.84 0.16 -8.99
C GLU A 99 -14.35 -0.04 -8.80
N ASN A 100 -14.92 -1.07 -9.45
CA ASN A 100 -16.32 -1.44 -9.33
C ASN A 100 -17.31 -0.26 -9.51
N LYS A 101 -17.06 0.58 -10.52
CA LYS A 101 -17.84 1.80 -10.83
C LYS A 101 -17.80 2.88 -9.73
N ARG A 102 -16.84 2.81 -8.79
CA ARG A 102 -16.57 3.83 -7.77
C ARG A 102 -15.15 4.36 -7.93
N VAL A 103 -14.95 5.62 -7.56
CA VAL A 103 -13.61 6.20 -7.41
C VAL A 103 -13.10 5.79 -6.04
N SER A 104 -12.00 5.03 -6.02
CA SER A 104 -11.25 4.69 -4.82
C SER A 104 -10.05 5.62 -4.71
N VAL A 105 -9.69 5.98 -3.47
CA VAL A 105 -8.60 6.92 -3.18
C VAL A 105 -7.51 6.18 -2.42
N ASN A 106 -6.28 6.22 -2.93
CA ASN A 106 -5.10 5.87 -2.15
C ASN A 106 -4.70 7.10 -1.32
N TRP A 107 -5.17 7.13 -0.07
CA TRP A 107 -4.95 8.26 0.83
C TRP A 107 -3.47 8.58 1.05
N PHE A 108 -2.63 7.55 1.27
CA PHE A 108 -1.19 7.74 1.43
C PHE A 108 -0.60 8.46 0.22
N MET A 109 -0.90 7.99 -0.99
CA MET A 109 -0.35 8.59 -2.21
C MET A 109 -0.91 10.00 -2.46
N LEU A 110 -2.17 10.25 -2.10
CA LEU A 110 -2.77 11.58 -2.19
C LEU A 110 -2.06 12.58 -1.27
N TYR A 111 -1.84 12.23 0.00
CA TYR A 111 -1.12 13.09 0.94
C TYR A 111 0.34 13.28 0.57
N PHE A 112 1.01 12.22 0.09
CA PHE A 112 2.37 12.31 -0.43
C PHE A 112 2.46 13.32 -1.58
N MET A 113 1.51 13.27 -2.52
CA MET A 113 1.44 14.21 -3.64
C MET A 113 1.21 15.65 -3.18
N LEU A 114 0.28 15.87 -2.24
CA LEU A 114 0.02 17.19 -1.66
C LEU A 114 1.24 17.75 -0.91
N PHE A 115 1.94 16.90 -0.17
CA PHE A 115 3.16 17.27 0.53
C PHE A 115 4.26 17.69 -0.44
N MET A 116 4.50 16.91 -1.50
CA MET A 116 5.49 17.24 -2.53
C MET A 116 5.14 18.54 -3.26
N PHE A 117 3.85 18.80 -3.50
CA PHE A 117 3.38 20.07 -4.05
C PHE A 117 3.69 21.25 -3.12
N LEU A 118 3.40 21.12 -1.82
CA LEU A 118 3.70 22.15 -0.81
C LEU A 118 5.21 22.45 -0.75
N VAL A 119 6.05 21.43 -0.69
CA VAL A 119 7.52 21.57 -0.66
C VAL A 119 8.00 22.31 -1.92
N SER A 120 7.51 21.89 -3.08
CA SER A 120 7.87 22.53 -4.36
C SER A 120 7.42 23.99 -4.41
N PHE A 121 6.21 24.28 -3.93
CA PHE A 121 5.68 25.64 -3.85
C PHE A 121 6.55 26.54 -2.95
N VAL A 122 6.94 26.04 -1.77
CA VAL A 122 7.84 26.79 -0.87
C VAL A 122 9.20 27.04 -1.51
N ILE A 123 9.79 26.05 -2.18
CA ILE A 123 11.07 26.22 -2.88
C ILE A 123 10.96 27.30 -3.96
N VAL A 124 9.95 27.22 -4.82
CA VAL A 124 9.73 28.20 -5.89
C VAL A 124 9.48 29.59 -5.31
N TYR A 125 8.62 29.71 -4.29
CA TYR A 125 8.35 30.99 -3.64
C TYR A 125 9.62 31.65 -3.07
N ASN A 126 10.53 30.88 -2.46
CA ASN A 126 11.78 31.40 -1.93
C ASN A 126 12.81 31.74 -3.02
N ILE A 127 12.80 31.06 -4.16
CA ILE A 127 13.69 31.39 -5.31
C ILE A 127 13.26 32.69 -5.99
N TRP A 128 11.95 32.96 -6.04
CA TRP A 128 11.39 34.13 -6.71
C TRP A 128 11.30 35.39 -5.83
N ARG A 129 11.69 35.29 -4.56
CA ARG A 129 11.78 36.41 -3.62
C ARG A 129 13.19 36.99 -3.61
#